data_AF-W5N8U3-F1
#
_entry.id   AF-W5N8U3-F1
#
_cell.length_a   1.000
_cell.length_b   1.000
_cell.length_c   1.000
_cell.angle_alpha   90.00
_cell.angle_beta   90.00
_cell.angle_gamma   90.00
#
_symmetry.space_group_name_H-M   'P 1'
#
loop_
_entity.id
_entity.type
_entity.pdbx_description
1 polymer ?
#
loop_
_entity_poly.entity_id
_entity_poly.type
_entity_poly.pdbx_seq_one_letter_code
_entity_poly.pdbx_strand_id
1 'polypeptide(L)'
;MKTEISTAAKFITRLLRTTGFLSEDQLQRFSQSLEEALGEHYKQHWFPQAPCRGSGYRCIRINHKMDPLIGKAASTIGLNREQLFTLLPSELTLWVDPFEVSYRIGEDGSICVLYESTPPAIVNPSVVDRNS
;
A
#
# COMPACT_ATOMS: atom_id res chain seq x y z
N MET A 1 -5.17 0.29 9.24
CA MET A 1 -3.81 0.63 8.74
C MET A 1 -2.92 -0.59 8.53
N LYS A 2 -2.65 -1.41 9.57
CA LYS A 2 -1.69 -2.54 9.45
C LYS A 2 -2.10 -3.54 8.37
N THR A 3 -3.37 -3.91 8.30
CA THR A 3 -3.89 -4.86 7.32
C THR A 3 -3.72 -4.34 5.90
N GLU A 4 -4.08 -3.08 5.66
CA GLU A 4 -4.03 -2.40 4.38
C GLU A 4 -2.58 -2.25 3.88
N ILE A 5 -1.67 -1.85 4.78
CA ILE A 5 -0.23 -1.79 4.49
C ILE A 5 0.32 -3.17 4.15
N SER A 6 -0.01 -4.20 4.93
CA SER A 6 0.49 -5.55 4.66
C SER A 6 -0.04 -6.10 3.34
N THR A 7 -1.31 -5.82 3.00
CA THR A 7 -1.89 -6.17 1.70
C THR A 7 -1.13 -5.49 0.56
N ALA A 8 -0.85 -4.19 0.67
CA ALA A 8 -0.10 -3.44 -0.33
C ALA A 8 1.33 -3.98 -0.51
N ALA A 9 2.05 -4.21 0.58
CA ALA A 9 3.41 -4.75 0.55
C ALA A 9 3.47 -6.16 -0.04
N LYS A 10 2.53 -7.03 0.34
CA LYS A 10 2.41 -8.39 -0.22
C LYS A 10 2.09 -8.38 -1.71
N PHE A 11 1.24 -7.46 -2.16
CA PHE A 11 0.92 -7.33 -3.57
C PHE A 11 2.15 -6.99 -4.40
N ILE A 12 2.93 -5.98 -3.99
CA ILE A 12 4.18 -5.61 -4.69
C ILE A 12 5.20 -6.76 -4.61
N THR A 13 5.33 -7.41 -3.45
CA THR A 13 6.20 -8.58 -3.28
C THR A 13 5.79 -9.73 -4.21
N ARG A 14 4.50 -9.95 -4.44
CA ARG A 14 4.01 -10.95 -5.40
C ARG A 14 4.40 -10.62 -6.84
N LEU A 15 4.35 -9.34 -7.24
CA LEU A 15 4.81 -8.91 -8.56
C LEU A 15 6.30 -9.22 -8.75
N LEU A 16 7.13 -8.89 -7.75
CA LEU A 16 8.55 -9.22 -7.77
C LEU A 16 8.80 -10.73 -7.81
N ARG A 17 8.02 -11.53 -7.05
CA ARG A 17 8.13 -12.99 -7.05
C ARG A 17 7.87 -13.60 -8.43
N THR A 18 6.89 -13.09 -9.18
CA THR A 18 6.53 -13.61 -10.51
C THR A 18 7.68 -13.56 -11.51
N THR A 19 8.70 -12.73 -11.26
CA THR A 19 9.89 -12.64 -12.11
C THR A 19 10.85 -13.83 -11.97
N GLY A 20 10.79 -14.57 -10.85
CA GLY A 20 11.66 -15.72 -10.57
C GLY A 20 13.12 -15.39 -10.24
N PHE A 21 13.51 -14.11 -10.19
CA PHE A 21 14.91 -13.70 -9.97
C PHE A 21 15.31 -13.56 -8.50
N LEU A 22 14.34 -13.46 -7.59
CA LEU A 22 14.58 -13.17 -6.17
C LEU A 22 14.32 -14.38 -5.29
N SER A 23 15.15 -14.56 -4.26
CA SER A 23 14.92 -15.60 -3.25
C SER A 23 13.79 -15.22 -2.29
N GLU A 24 13.18 -16.21 -1.63
CA GLU A 24 12.13 -15.96 -0.63
C GLU A 24 12.63 -15.13 0.55
N ASP A 25 13.91 -15.26 0.93
CA ASP A 25 14.51 -14.42 1.97
C ASP A 25 14.62 -12.94 1.54
N GLN A 26 15.01 -12.68 0.28
CA GLN A 26 15.00 -11.32 -0.26
C GLN A 26 13.57 -10.77 -0.31
N LEU A 27 12.61 -11.55 -0.79
CA LEU A 27 11.20 -11.14 -0.86
C LEU A 27 10.62 -10.81 0.53
N GLN A 28 10.96 -11.62 1.54
CA GLN A 28 10.53 -11.39 2.92
C GLN A 28 11.15 -10.11 3.50
N ARG A 29 12.45 -9.89 3.30
CA ARG A 29 13.14 -8.66 3.74
C ARG A 29 12.59 -7.41 3.06
N PHE A 30 12.33 -7.49 1.75
CA PHE A 30 11.68 -6.42 1.01
C PHE A 30 10.30 -6.10 1.57
N SER A 31 9.45 -7.11 1.76
CA SER A 31 8.08 -6.93 2.28
C SER A 31 8.11 -6.27 3.66
N GLN A 32 8.96 -6.74 4.57
CA GLN A 32 9.08 -6.15 5.91
C GLN A 32 9.55 -4.68 5.84
N SER A 33 10.60 -4.41 5.06
CA SER A 33 11.13 -3.05 4.92
C SER A 33 10.09 -2.09 4.35
N LEU A 34 9.28 -2.56 3.39
CA LEU A 34 8.21 -1.77 2.81
C LEU A 34 7.06 -1.53 3.80
N GLU A 35 6.63 -2.55 4.55
CA GLU A 35 5.60 -2.40 5.59
C GLU A 35 6.00 -1.35 6.63
N GLU A 36 7.26 -1.38 7.10
CA GLU A 36 7.80 -0.40 8.04
C GLU A 36 7.83 1.02 7.45
N ALA A 37 8.33 1.16 6.22
CA ALA A 37 8.42 2.45 5.54
C ALA A 37 7.05 3.10 5.30
N LEU A 38 6.06 2.31 4.86
CA LEU A 38 4.67 2.76 4.69
C LEU A 38 4.04 3.11 6.03
N GLY A 39 4.27 2.27 7.04
CA GLY A 39 3.78 2.48 8.40
C GLY A 39 4.23 3.82 8.96
N GLU A 40 5.51 4.17 8.81
CA GLU A 40 6.04 5.48 9.20
C GLU A 40 5.47 6.62 8.36
N HIS A 41 5.44 6.45 7.03
CA HIS A 41 5.03 7.50 6.11
C HIS A 41 3.56 7.92 6.32
N TYR A 42 2.69 6.96 6.66
CA TYR A 42 1.26 7.18 6.77
C TYR A 42 0.80 7.67 8.15
N LYS A 43 1.64 7.66 9.20
CA LYS A 43 1.21 7.92 10.59
C LYS A 43 0.35 9.18 10.78
N GLN A 44 0.74 10.28 10.15
CA GLN A 44 0.06 11.58 10.25
C GLN A 44 -0.98 11.82 9.14
N HIS A 45 -1.13 10.85 8.24
CA HIS A 45 -1.99 10.93 7.07
C HIS A 45 -2.94 9.75 7.00
N TRP A 46 -3.38 9.20 8.14
CA TRP A 46 -4.32 8.08 8.21
C TRP A 46 -5.61 8.50 8.92
N PHE A 47 -6.71 8.63 8.18
CA PHE A 47 -7.99 9.17 8.69
C PHE A 47 -9.14 8.18 8.47
N PRO A 48 -9.37 7.21 9.37
CA PRO A 48 -10.44 6.22 9.22
C PRO A 48 -11.84 6.82 9.06
N GLN A 49 -12.10 7.99 9.66
CA GLN A 49 -13.40 8.67 9.57
C GLN A 49 -13.62 9.36 8.21
N ALA A 50 -12.55 9.55 7.43
CA ALA A 50 -12.60 10.12 6.09
C ALA A 50 -11.57 9.41 5.21
N PRO A 51 -11.81 8.15 4.77
CA PRO A 51 -10.81 7.31 4.12
C PRO A 51 -10.10 7.96 2.94
N CYS A 52 -10.85 8.69 2.10
CA CYS A 52 -10.29 9.39 0.93
C CYS A 52 -9.34 10.55 1.30
N ARG A 53 -9.43 11.10 2.53
CA ARG A 53 -8.55 12.18 2.96
C ARG A 53 -7.11 11.68 3.01
N GLY A 54 -6.22 12.33 2.27
CA GLY A 54 -4.82 11.94 2.19
C GLY A 54 -4.54 10.73 1.28
N SER A 55 -5.53 10.20 0.55
CA SER A 55 -5.34 9.07 -0.36
C SER A 55 -4.24 9.34 -1.40
N GLY A 56 -4.23 10.53 -2.00
CA GLY A 56 -3.16 10.93 -2.93
C GLY A 56 -1.75 11.01 -2.31
N TYR A 57 -1.65 11.33 -1.01
CA TYR A 57 -0.36 11.32 -0.29
C TYR A 57 0.10 9.87 -0.01
N ARG A 58 -0.83 8.97 0.30
CA ARG A 58 -0.53 7.57 0.57
C ARG A 58 -0.31 6.76 -0.71
N CYS A 59 -0.85 7.21 -1.83
CA CYS A 59 -0.79 6.53 -3.11
C CYS A 59 0.65 6.15 -3.49
N ILE A 60 0.86 4.86 -3.76
CA ILE A 60 2.12 4.33 -4.30
C ILE A 60 2.01 4.36 -5.82
N ARG A 61 3.00 4.95 -6.49
CA ARG A 61 2.93 5.14 -7.95
C ARG A 61 4.24 4.82 -8.65
N ILE A 62 4.14 3.99 -9.68
CA ILE A 62 5.21 3.70 -10.64
C ILE A 62 4.77 4.21 -12.00
N ASN A 63 5.62 5.02 -12.63
CA ASN A 63 5.49 5.50 -13.99
C ASN A 63 6.90 5.71 -14.57
N HIS A 64 7.21 6.85 -15.20
CA HIS A 64 8.57 7.26 -15.50
C HIS A 64 9.45 7.50 -14.24
N LYS A 65 8.87 7.44 -13.03
CA LYS A 65 9.53 7.49 -11.74
C LYS A 65 9.11 6.30 -10.87
N MET A 66 10.08 5.75 -10.15
CA MET A 66 9.84 4.72 -9.15
C MET A 66 9.37 5.38 -7.86
N ASP A 67 8.41 4.76 -7.18
CA ASP A 67 8.00 5.20 -5.85
C ASP A 67 9.20 5.16 -4.88
N PRO A 68 9.46 6.24 -4.12
CA PRO A 68 10.64 6.32 -3.27
C PRO A 68 10.63 5.30 -2.12
N LEU A 69 9.46 4.89 -1.63
CA LEU A 69 9.34 3.89 -0.56
C LEU A 69 9.62 2.49 -1.11
N ILE A 70 9.13 2.17 -2.31
CA ILE A 70 9.53 0.94 -3.02
C ILE A 70 11.04 0.93 -3.25
N GLY A 71 11.60 2.03 -3.78
CA GLY A 71 13.04 2.13 -4.05
C GLY A 71 13.89 1.94 -2.79
N LYS A 72 13.48 2.56 -1.67
CA LYS A 72 14.15 2.41 -0.38
C LYS A 72 14.09 0.96 0.12
N ALA A 73 12.92 0.31 0.09
CA ALA A 73 12.78 -1.08 0.50
C ALA A 73 13.61 -2.02 -0.38
N ALA A 74 13.60 -1.82 -1.69
CA ALA A 74 14.37 -2.60 -2.66
C ALA A 74 15.89 -2.49 -2.47
N SER A 75 16.40 -1.31 -2.11
CA SER A 75 17.83 -1.15 -1.83
C SER A 75 18.33 -2.02 -0.68
N THR A 76 17.46 -2.39 0.27
CA THR A 76 17.83 -3.28 1.39
C THR A 76 18.13 -4.72 0.95
N ILE A 77 17.65 -5.10 -0.24
CA ILE A 77 17.86 -6.42 -0.84
C ILE A 77 18.79 -6.38 -2.06
N GLY A 78 19.47 -5.24 -2.28
CA GLY A 78 20.47 -5.07 -3.34
C GLY A 78 19.90 -4.72 -4.72
N LEU A 79 18.62 -4.36 -4.82
CA LEU A 79 18.03 -3.92 -6.08
C LEU A 79 18.17 -2.41 -6.27
N ASN A 80 18.60 -2.02 -7.47
CA ASN A 80 18.60 -0.63 -7.90
C ASN A 80 17.31 -0.27 -8.65
N ARG A 81 17.17 1.01 -8.97
CA ARG A 81 15.97 1.53 -9.64
C ARG A 81 15.80 0.98 -11.06
N GLU A 82 16.89 0.84 -11.82
CA GLU A 82 16.81 0.29 -13.18
C GLU A 82 16.27 -1.14 -13.18
N GLN A 83 16.72 -1.98 -12.25
CA GLN A 83 16.21 -3.33 -12.05
C GLN A 83 14.73 -3.32 -11.65
N LEU A 84 14.30 -2.42 -10.76
CA LEU A 84 12.88 -2.35 -10.40
C LEU A 84 11.98 -2.05 -11.61
N PHE A 85 12.43 -1.20 -12.54
CA PHE A 85 11.66 -0.92 -13.76
C PHE A 85 11.56 -2.11 -14.71
N THR A 86 12.49 -3.08 -14.64
CA THR A 86 12.37 -4.32 -15.43
C THR A 86 11.54 -5.39 -14.73
N LEU A 87 11.39 -5.31 -13.40
CA LEU A 87 10.72 -6.32 -12.57
C LEU A 87 9.26 -5.96 -12.22
N LEU A 88 8.89 -4.68 -12.23
CA LEU A 88 7.55 -4.20 -11.88
C LEU A 88 6.83 -3.65 -13.12
N PRO A 89 5.48 -3.55 -13.08
CA PRO A 89 4.73 -2.89 -14.14
C PRO A 89 5.23 -1.46 -14.37
N SER A 90 5.39 -1.06 -15.64
CA SER A 90 5.82 0.29 -16.02
C SER A 90 4.88 1.37 -15.52
N GLU A 91 3.59 1.02 -15.35
CA GLU A 91 2.55 1.90 -14.83
C GLU A 91 1.74 1.16 -13.78
N LEU A 92 1.91 1.56 -12.52
CA LEU A 92 1.16 1.07 -11.38
C LEU A 92 0.69 2.25 -10.56
N THR A 93 -0.58 2.26 -10.19
CA THR A 93 -1.12 3.14 -9.16
C THR A 93 -1.79 2.26 -8.11
N LEU A 94 -1.39 2.40 -6.85
CA LEU A 94 -1.89 1.59 -5.73
C LEU A 94 -2.34 2.53 -4.62
N TRP A 95 -3.63 2.50 -4.32
CA TRP A 95 -4.26 3.25 -3.24
C TRP A 95 -4.30 2.39 -1.98
N VAL A 96 -3.83 2.96 -0.87
CA VAL A 96 -3.79 2.30 0.43
C VAL A 96 -4.54 3.18 1.40
N ASP A 97 -5.84 2.94 1.50
CA ASP A 97 -6.78 3.78 2.23
C ASP A 97 -7.38 3.01 3.42
N PRO A 98 -7.87 3.70 4.46
CA PRO A 98 -8.61 3.02 5.51
C PRO A 98 -9.72 2.17 4.91
N PHE A 99 -9.70 0.88 5.27
CA PHE A 99 -10.68 -0.12 4.86
C PHE A 99 -10.65 -0.56 3.38
N GLU A 100 -9.80 0.03 2.52
CA GLU A 100 -9.69 -0.37 1.12
C GLU A 100 -8.24 -0.33 0.61
N VAL A 101 -7.83 -1.37 -0.11
CA VAL A 101 -6.61 -1.36 -0.93
C VAL A 101 -7.01 -1.70 -2.35
N SER A 102 -6.75 -0.80 -3.29
CA SER A 102 -7.11 -0.96 -4.69
C SER A 102 -5.98 -0.50 -5.59
N TYR A 103 -5.92 -1.02 -6.82
CA TYR A 103 -4.84 -0.70 -7.75
C TYR A 103 -5.32 -0.60 -9.19
N ARG A 104 -4.47 0.00 -10.02
CA ARG A 104 -4.57 0.05 -11.47
C ARG A 104 -3.20 -0.26 -12.08
N ILE A 105 -3.17 -1.11 -13.10
CA ILE A 105 -1.99 -1.33 -13.95
C ILE A 105 -2.28 -0.77 -15.34
N GLY A 106 -1.40 0.10 -15.84
CA GLY A 106 -1.61 0.87 -17.08
C GLY A 106 -2.48 2.12 -16.88
N GLU A 107 -2.31 3.12 -17.75
CA GLU A 107 -3.17 4.32 -17.78
C GLU A 107 -4.66 3.97 -17.95
N ASP A 108 -4.98 3.08 -18.89
CA ASP A 108 -6.35 2.62 -19.21
C ASP A 108 -6.77 1.34 -18.46
N GLY A 109 -6.03 0.97 -17.42
CA GLY A 109 -6.33 -0.22 -16.63
C GLY A 109 -7.65 -0.11 -15.85
N SER A 110 -8.29 -1.26 -15.62
CA SER A 110 -9.40 -1.33 -14.66
C SER A 110 -8.91 -1.18 -13.22
N ILE A 111 -9.75 -0.61 -12.35
CA ILE A 111 -9.50 -0.58 -10.91
C ILE A 111 -9.84 -1.96 -10.34
N CYS A 112 -8.89 -2.56 -9.63
CA CYS A 112 -9.03 -3.84 -8.98
C CYS A 112 -8.87 -3.68 -7.47
N VAL A 113 -9.77 -4.28 -6.69
CA VAL A 113 -9.72 -4.26 -5.22
C VAL A 113 -8.93 -5.46 -4.70
N LEU A 114 -7.93 -5.21 -3.86
CA LEU A 114 -7.12 -6.23 -3.17
C LEU A 114 -7.65 -6.51 -1.77
N TYR A 115 -8.22 -5.50 -1.13
CA TYR A 115 -8.78 -5.59 0.21
C TYR A 115 -9.92 -4.59 0.35
N GLU A 116 -10.99 -5.01 1.00
CA GLU A 116 -12.12 -4.17 1.37
C GLU A 116 -12.65 -4.64 2.72
N SER A 117 -13.10 -3.71 3.56
CA SER A 117 -13.78 -4.00 4.81
C SER A 117 -14.78 -2.89 5.15
N THR A 118 -15.74 -3.20 6.02
CA THR A 118 -16.70 -2.19 6.48
C THR A 118 -16.07 -1.32 7.57
N PRO A 119 -16.18 0.03 7.49
CA PRO A 119 -15.80 0.90 8.59
C PRO A 119 -16.57 0.54 9.87
N PRO A 120 -15.97 0.71 11.06
CA PRO A 120 -16.70 0.56 12.32
C PRO A 120 -17.92 1.49 12.33
N ALA A 121 -19.07 0.99 12.78
CA ALA A 121 -20.25 1.82 12.97
C ALA A 121 -19.88 3.03 13.84
N ILE A 122 -20.24 4.24 13.40
CA ILE A 122 -20.11 5.44 14.22
C ILE A 122 -21.15 5.31 15.33
N VAL A 123 -20.72 4.86 16.51
CA VAL A 123 -21.58 4.90 17.71
C VAL A 123 -21.61 6.34 18.17
N ASN A 124 -22.69 7.06 17.88
CA ASN A 124 -22.93 8.38 18.44
C ASN A 124 -23.18 8.23 19.95
N PRO A 125 -22.39 8.84 20.84
CA PRO A 125 -22.60 8.77 22.29
C PRO A 125 -23.81 9.59 22.79
N SER A 126 -24.75 9.96 21.92
CA SER A 126 -25.83 10.92 22.21
C SER A 126 -27.07 10.34 22.90
N VAL A 127 -27.06 9.05 23.28
CA VAL A 127 -28.17 8.46 24.04
C VAL A 127 -27.63 7.78 25.29
N VAL A 128 -27.08 8.59 26.21
CA VAL A 128 -27.15 8.25 27.63
C VAL A 128 -28.44 8.89 28.11
N ASP A 129 -29.47 8.06 28.24
CA ASP A 129 -30.77 8.43 28.76
C ASP A 129 -30.62 9.21 30.06
N ARG A 130 -31.05 10.47 30.00
CA ARG A 130 -31.67 11.13 31.14
C ARG A 130 -32.95 10.35 31.41
N ASN A 131 -32.92 9.44 32.37
CA ASN A 131 -34.12 9.15 33.13
C ASN A 131 -33.76 9.01 34.59
N SER A 132 -34.42 9.88 35.34
CA SER A 132 -34.43 10.09 36.79
C SER A 132 -34.86 8.85 37.55
#